data_AF-A0A662DAU2-F1
#
_entry.id   AF-A0A662DAU2-F1
#
_cell.length_a   1.000
_cell.length_b   1.000
_cell.length_c   1.000
_cell.angle_alpha   90.00
_cell.angle_beta   90.00
_cell.angle_gamma   90.00
#
_symmetry.space_group_name_H-M   'P 1'
#
loop_
_entity.id
_entity.type
_entity.pdbx_description
1 polymer ?
#
loop_
_entity_poly.entity_id
_entity_poly.type
_entity_poly.pdbx_seq_one_letter_code
_entity_poly.pdbx_strand_id
1 'polypeptide(L)'
;LTKILYTMPDCTLKTTDSVRKKKLEHWDMNKESNRAWLSLNMMTEAKAGFQAFHRGSREVGREVDFIDVRRRLAEGETWGDDLIEAVSPQYKEEA
;
A
#
# COMPACT_ATOMS: atom_id res chain seq x y z
N LEU A 1 26.23 1.02 -14.60
CA LEU A 1 25.14 0.40 -15.38
C LEU A 1 25.05 0.97 -16.80
N THR A 2 24.81 2.27 -16.98
CA THR A 2 24.64 2.91 -18.31
C THR A 2 25.79 2.68 -19.29
N LYS A 3 27.06 2.74 -18.84
CA LYS A 3 28.22 2.47 -19.71
C LYS A 3 28.22 1.04 -20.29
N ILE A 4 27.91 0.04 -19.47
CA ILE A 4 27.86 -1.38 -19.88
C ILE A 4 26.67 -1.62 -20.83
N LEU A 5 25.53 -0.99 -20.55
CA LEU A 5 24.33 -1.04 -21.38
C LEU A 5 24.61 -0.56 -22.82
N TYR A 6 25.45 0.46 -23.02
CA TYR A 6 25.77 0.97 -24.36
C TYR A 6 26.91 0.22 -25.06
N THR A 7 27.84 -0.39 -24.32
CA THR A 7 28.95 -1.14 -24.91
C THR A 7 28.53 -2.53 -25.39
N MET A 8 27.68 -3.23 -24.61
CA MET A 8 27.21 -4.59 -24.92
C MET A 8 25.70 -4.69 -24.67
N PRO A 9 24.87 -3.98 -25.45
CA PRO A 9 23.43 -3.84 -25.18
C PRO A 9 22.71 -5.19 -25.09
N ASP A 10 22.91 -6.07 -26.08
CA ASP A 10 22.19 -7.34 -26.14
C ASP A 10 22.61 -8.32 -25.04
N CYS A 11 23.91 -8.36 -24.71
CA CYS A 11 24.41 -9.20 -23.61
C CYS A 11 23.89 -8.71 -22.26
N THR A 12 23.79 -7.40 -22.08
CA THR A 12 23.28 -6.77 -20.85
C THR A 12 21.79 -7.02 -20.70
N LEU A 13 21.03 -6.91 -21.80
CA LEU A 13 19.62 -7.28 -21.84
C LEU A 13 19.41 -8.76 -21.49
N LYS A 14 20.15 -9.65 -22.16
CA LYS A 14 20.08 -11.10 -21.91
C LYS A 14 20.37 -11.47 -20.45
N THR A 15 21.38 -10.84 -19.85
CA THR A 15 21.74 -11.04 -18.44
C THR A 15 20.60 -10.62 -17.53
N THR A 16 20.04 -9.42 -17.77
CA THR A 16 18.92 -8.88 -17.00
C THR A 16 17.70 -9.78 -17.10
N ASP A 17 17.34 -10.21 -18.31
CA ASP A 17 16.21 -11.11 -18.53
C ASP A 17 16.44 -12.47 -17.86
N SER A 18 17.65 -13.00 -17.93
CA SER A 18 17.99 -14.29 -17.31
C SER A 18 17.87 -14.24 -15.79
N VAL A 19 18.32 -13.14 -15.16
CA VAL A 19 18.16 -12.92 -13.71
C VAL A 19 16.67 -12.77 -13.34
N ARG A 20 15.87 -12.12 -14.19
CA ARG A 20 14.43 -11.91 -13.95
C ARG A 20 13.61 -13.20 -14.02
N LYS A 21 14.06 -14.23 -14.76
CA LYS A 21 13.30 -15.48 -14.95
C LYS A 21 12.75 -16.06 -13.65
N LYS A 22 13.58 -16.17 -12.61
CA LYS A 22 13.14 -16.76 -11.34
C LYS A 22 12.09 -15.89 -10.64
N LYS A 23 12.27 -14.56 -10.67
CA LYS A 23 11.29 -13.61 -10.14
C LYS A 23 9.97 -13.66 -10.93
N LEU A 24 10.04 -13.79 -12.25
CA LEU A 24 8.87 -13.87 -13.14
C LEU A 24 8.06 -15.14 -12.90
N GLU A 25 8.71 -16.29 -12.72
CA GLU A 25 8.06 -17.55 -12.35
C GLU A 25 7.21 -17.38 -11.08
N HIS A 26 7.80 -16.85 -10.01
CA HIS A 26 7.06 -16.59 -8.77
C HIS A 26 6.03 -15.48 -8.92
N TRP A 27 6.32 -14.44 -9.71
CA TRP A 27 5.36 -13.37 -9.98
C TRP A 27 4.11 -13.92 -10.66
N ASP A 28 4.26 -14.72 -11.71
CA ASP A 28 3.13 -15.27 -12.46
C ASP A 28 2.29 -16.23 -11.61
N MET A 29 2.92 -17.01 -10.72
CA MET A 29 2.19 -17.85 -9.77
C MET A 29 1.40 -17.06 -8.72
N ASN A 30 1.83 -15.84 -8.36
CA ASN A 30 1.27 -15.08 -7.24
C ASN A 30 0.49 -13.81 -7.65
N LYS A 31 0.55 -13.38 -8.92
CA LYS A 31 -0.02 -12.08 -9.33
C LYS A 31 -1.51 -11.96 -9.09
N GLU A 32 -2.29 -13.05 -9.26
CA GLU A 32 -3.74 -13.01 -9.06
C GLU A 32 -4.12 -12.85 -7.58
N SER A 33 -3.47 -13.58 -6.67
CA SER A 33 -3.72 -13.43 -5.24
C SER A 33 -3.26 -12.06 -4.74
N ASN A 34 -2.10 -11.58 -5.21
CA ASN A 34 -1.61 -10.24 -4.88
C ASN A 34 -2.51 -9.13 -5.41
N ARG A 35 -3.10 -9.29 -6.60
CA ARG A 35 -4.07 -8.33 -7.16
C ARG A 35 -5.33 -8.26 -6.31
N ALA A 36 -5.87 -9.42 -5.90
CA ALA A 36 -7.02 -9.47 -5.01
C ALA A 36 -6.69 -8.85 -3.64
N TRP A 37 -5.53 -9.20 -3.07
CA TRP A 37 -5.05 -8.63 -1.81
C TRP A 37 -4.91 -7.11 -1.88
N LEU A 38 -4.29 -6.59 -2.93
CA LEU A 38 -4.13 -5.15 -3.14
C LEU A 38 -5.50 -4.46 -3.25
N SER A 39 -6.44 -5.04 -4.01
CA SER A 39 -7.80 -4.47 -4.11
C SER A 39 -8.51 -4.43 -2.76
N LEU A 40 -8.40 -5.50 -1.96
CA LEU A 40 -9.02 -5.55 -0.63
C LEU A 40 -8.40 -4.52 0.31
N ASN A 41 -7.08 -4.45 0.36
CA ASN A 41 -6.37 -3.55 1.26
C ASN A 41 -6.56 -2.07 0.87
N MET A 42 -6.48 -1.74 -0.43
CA MET A 42 -6.65 -0.37 -0.92
C MET A 42 -8.07 0.18 -0.76
N MET A 43 -9.07 -0.70 -0.66
CA MET A 43 -10.46 -0.30 -0.37
C MET A 43 -10.76 -0.20 1.12
N THR A 44 -9.86 -0.69 1.98
CA THR A 44 -10.05 -0.78 3.43
C THR A 44 -8.94 -0.05 4.19
N GLU A 45 -8.12 -0.77 4.93
CA GLU A 45 -7.17 -0.23 5.91
C GLU A 45 -6.14 0.69 5.27
N ALA A 46 -5.70 0.39 4.04
CA ALA A 46 -4.79 1.28 3.32
C ALA A 46 -5.48 2.55 2.81
N LYS A 47 -6.79 2.52 2.50
CA LYS A 47 -7.54 3.75 2.20
C LYS A 47 -7.44 4.72 3.40
N ALA A 48 -7.71 4.21 4.60
CA ALA A 48 -7.61 5.02 5.82
C ALA A 48 -6.16 5.45 6.09
N GLY A 49 -5.22 4.50 6.08
CA GLY A 49 -3.81 4.74 6.40
C GLY A 49 -3.12 5.72 5.45
N PHE A 50 -3.31 5.57 4.13
CA PHE A 50 -2.68 6.48 3.16
C PHE A 50 -3.26 7.89 3.24
N GLN A 51 -4.56 8.04 3.51
CA GLN A 51 -5.16 9.37 3.68
C GLN A 51 -4.62 10.05 4.93
N ALA A 52 -4.54 9.34 6.06
CA ALA A 52 -3.93 9.87 7.28
C ALA A 52 -2.45 10.23 7.09
N PHE A 53 -1.69 9.39 6.40
CA PHE A 53 -0.28 9.68 6.11
C PHE A 53 -0.11 10.90 5.19
N HIS A 54 -0.92 11.00 4.15
CA HIS A 54 -0.81 12.07 3.15
C HIS A 54 -1.27 13.42 3.69
N ARG A 55 -2.37 13.43 4.46
CA ARG A 55 -3.00 14.67 4.96
C ARG A 55 -2.53 15.06 6.36
N GLY A 56 -1.95 14.12 7.11
CA GLY A 56 -1.47 14.35 8.47
C GLY A 56 -0.20 15.22 8.54
N SER A 57 -0.10 16.03 9.59
CA SER A 57 1.08 16.84 9.92
C SER A 57 1.84 16.26 11.12
N ARG A 58 2.92 16.93 11.56
CA ARG A 58 3.68 16.49 12.73
C ARG A 58 2.92 16.74 14.03
N GLU A 59 2.09 17.78 14.04
CA GLU A 59 1.31 18.24 15.18
C GLU A 59 0.10 17.33 15.44
N VAL A 60 -0.60 16.93 14.37
CA VAL A 60 -1.83 16.14 14.46
C VAL A 60 -1.57 14.63 14.34
N GLY A 61 -0.46 14.23 13.72
CA GLY A 61 -0.09 12.83 13.50
C GLY A 61 -0.44 12.33 12.09
N ARG A 62 0.14 11.17 11.72
CA ARG A 62 0.07 10.57 10.37
C ARG A 62 -0.39 9.11 10.36
N GLU A 63 -0.86 8.61 11.48
CA GLU A 63 -1.24 7.22 11.67
C GLU A 63 -2.70 7.13 12.11
N VAL A 64 -3.42 6.18 11.52
CA VAL A 64 -4.81 5.86 11.89
C VAL A 64 -4.82 5.03 13.16
N ASP A 65 -5.82 5.27 14.02
CA ASP A 65 -6.06 4.37 15.15
C ASP A 65 -6.70 3.05 14.68
N PHE A 66 -5.85 2.08 14.33
CA PHE A 66 -6.31 0.77 13.88
C PHE A 66 -7.00 -0.05 14.98
N ILE A 67 -6.74 0.25 16.27
CA ILE A 67 -7.44 -0.42 17.35
C ILE A 67 -8.89 0.05 17.38
N ASP A 68 -9.12 1.36 17.27
CA ASP A 68 -10.47 1.93 17.22
C ASP A 68 -11.25 1.45 15.98
N VAL A 69 -10.60 1.38 14.81
CA VAL A 69 -11.19 0.78 13.60
C VAL A 69 -11.74 -0.62 13.88
N ARG A 70 -10.95 -1.47 14.55
CA ARG A 70 -11.36 -2.86 14.84
C ARG A 70 -12.51 -2.93 15.85
N ARG A 71 -12.54 -2.02 16.83
CA ARG A 71 -13.62 -1.94 17.83
C ARG A 71 -14.94 -1.55 17.19
N ARG A 72 -14.94 -0.47 16.39
CA ARG A 72 -16.11 0.03 15.66
C ARG A 72 -16.69 -0.97 14.68
N LEU A 73 -15.83 -1.66 13.93
CA LEU A 73 -16.26 -2.74 13.04
C LEU A 73 -16.87 -3.91 13.82
N ALA A 74 -16.35 -4.25 15.01
CA ALA A 74 -16.93 -5.28 15.87
C ALA A 74 -18.30 -4.87 16.45
N GLU A 75 -18.52 -3.57 16.64
CA GLU A 75 -19.81 -2.99 17.04
C GLU A 75 -20.81 -2.92 15.88
N GLY A 76 -20.40 -3.25 14.66
CA GLY A 76 -21.24 -3.28 13.46
C GLY A 76 -21.29 -1.96 12.69
N GLU A 77 -20.37 -1.02 12.96
CA GLU A 77 -20.25 0.21 12.17
C GLU A 77 -19.94 -0.14 10.71
N THR A 78 -20.62 0.54 9.77
CA THR A 78 -20.44 0.26 8.34
C THR A 78 -19.15 0.89 7.84
N TRP A 79 -18.39 0.14 7.03
CA TRP A 79 -17.19 0.69 6.39
C TRP A 79 -17.56 1.79 5.40
N GLY A 80 -17.06 3.01 5.64
CA GLY A 80 -17.39 4.19 4.84
C GLY A 80 -16.49 5.38 5.18
N ASP A 81 -16.75 6.53 4.56
CA ASP A 81 -15.97 7.74 4.80
C ASP A 81 -16.13 8.24 6.25
N ASP A 82 -17.33 8.16 6.82
CA ASP A 82 -17.61 8.53 8.22
C ASP A 82 -16.71 7.78 9.22
N LEU A 83 -16.60 6.45 9.07
CA LEU A 83 -15.71 5.63 9.89
C LEU A 83 -14.24 6.05 9.71
N ILE A 84 -13.81 6.29 8.47
CA ILE A 84 -12.44 6.69 8.15
C ILE A 84 -12.10 8.04 8.76
N GLU A 85 -13.01 9.01 8.69
CA GLU A 85 -12.82 10.34 9.29
C GLU A 85 -12.74 10.24 10.82
N ALA A 86 -13.61 9.46 11.45
CA ALA A 86 -13.64 9.31 12.91
C ALA A 86 -12.33 8.74 13.50
N VAL A 87 -11.70 7.79 12.79
CA VAL A 87 -10.46 7.13 13.24
C VAL A 87 -9.18 7.85 12.79
N SER A 88 -9.32 8.82 11.88
CA SER A 88 -8.19 9.52 11.28
C SER A 88 -7.73 10.69 12.16
N PRO A 89 -6.41 10.88 12.33
CA PRO A 89 -5.88 11.92 13.21
C PRO A 89 -6.26 13.33 12.74
N GLN A 90 -6.22 13.59 11.43
CA GLN A 90 -6.44 14.92 10.85
C GLN A 90 -7.86 15.50 11.01
N TYR A 91 -8.82 14.70 11.47
CA TYR A 91 -10.20 15.14 11.73
C TYR A 91 -10.53 15.23 13.22
N LYS A 92 -9.59 14.88 14.09
CA LYS A 92 -9.74 15.08 15.53
C LYS A 92 -9.39 16.55 15.82
N GLU A 93 -10.36 17.34 16.28
CA GLU A 93 -10.08 18.68 16.78
C GLU A 93 -9.08 18.60 17.94
N GLU A 94 -8.16 19.56 17.99
CA GLU A 94 -7.18 19.70 19.07
C GLU A 94 -7.91 19.67 20.42
N ALA A 95 -7.66 18.64 21.22
CA ALA A 95 -7.99 18.61 22.64
C ALA A 95 -6.97 19.42 23.43
#